data_AF-A0A673ZEX5-F1
#
_entry.id   AF-A0A673ZEX5-F1
#
_cell.length_a   1.000
_cell.length_b   1.000
_cell.length_c   1.000
_cell.angle_alpha   90.00
_cell.angle_beta   90.00
_cell.angle_gamma   90.00
#
_symmetry.space_group_name_H-M   'P 1'
#
loop_
_entity.id
_entity.type
_entity.pdbx_description
1 polymer ?
#
loop_
_entity_poly.entity_id
_entity_poly.type
_entity_poly.pdbx_seq_one_letter_code
_entity_poly.pdbx_strand_id
1 'polypeptide(L)'
;MYPSAAPAGRPPYNSKHGHGNGLYPLPQAFLQHHQQLAEAPRNIANTNFHGWSLPAGPSDIPLYDWKPSPSTPPGPHASALANGRKRHSGDHSPYNLKRQHFSSPVPHHGSPPAVGSSPTVSRPGPRETQSTLIQHSPLSPQPSAPRMPPLWGENPRSSLQAYAKDKLSGQMVELFEACQQQSTDLERKELCRAQLQREIQRLFPLVRLYLAGSSLSGFGSRNSDADLCLVIQAAPVDQRNDAVYVLSLIQQLFYRLSYIERPQLIRAKVPILKFRDKVSGVEFDLNVNNTVGIRNTFLLRSYAYAERRVRPIILVVKRWARHHRINDASKGTLSSYTLVLMVLHYLQTLPEPVIPSLQNEYPECFSPSMDIHRVPEGPRDIPPYSSSNQASLGELLLGFLKYYTSVFRWDKQVISVREAKALPKSNSLEWRDKFICVEEPFDGTNTARAVHEKVKFDAIKAQFAEVDLGNVSLWLFSFPIVNPQFLFESLGHPKSNPTPLTLSSRGRCSS
;
A
#
# COMPACT_ATOMS: atom_id res chain seq x y z
N MET A 1 61.81 -20.46 -9.33
CA MET A 1 62.71 -19.37 -8.89
C MET A 1 61.94 -18.42 -7.99
N TYR A 2 62.35 -18.30 -6.73
CA TYR A 2 62.01 -17.17 -5.84
C TYR A 2 63.06 -16.06 -6.06
N PRO A 3 62.77 -14.78 -5.71
CA PRO A 3 62.81 -14.28 -4.32
C PRO A 3 61.45 -13.66 -3.91
N SER A 4 60.92 -13.74 -2.68
CA SER A 4 61.48 -13.80 -1.31
C SER A 4 62.02 -12.48 -0.78
N ALA A 5 61.18 -11.78 -0.01
CA ALA A 5 61.54 -10.78 1.01
C ALA A 5 60.42 -10.75 2.07
N ALA A 6 60.79 -10.55 3.34
CA ALA A 6 59.94 -10.78 4.52
C ALA A 6 59.61 -9.45 5.27
N PRO A 7 59.08 -9.41 6.53
CA PRO A 7 57.99 -8.49 6.84
C PRO A 7 58.33 -7.31 7.77
N ALA A 8 57.72 -6.15 7.51
CA ALA A 8 57.55 -5.03 8.44
C ALA A 8 56.37 -4.15 7.96
N GLY A 9 55.58 -3.47 8.81
CA GLY A 9 55.52 -3.45 10.27
C GLY A 9 54.20 -2.81 10.73
N ARG A 10 53.82 -2.99 12.00
CA ARG A 10 52.61 -2.33 12.56
C ARG A 10 52.88 -0.83 12.77
N PRO A 11 51.95 0.08 12.42
CA PRO A 11 51.96 1.44 12.95
C PRO A 11 51.58 1.44 14.46
N PRO A 12 51.99 2.46 15.23
CA PRO A 12 52.11 2.35 16.67
C PRO A 12 50.78 2.47 17.44
N TYR A 13 50.69 1.72 18.54
CA TYR A 13 49.78 2.01 19.64
C TYR A 13 50.18 3.35 20.27
N ASN A 14 49.28 4.34 20.24
CA ASN A 14 49.49 5.59 20.96
C ASN A 14 48.58 5.62 22.20
N SER A 15 49.09 5.07 23.31
CA SER A 15 48.36 5.02 24.59
C SER A 15 48.50 6.35 25.32
N LYS A 16 47.52 7.25 25.17
CA LYS A 16 47.22 8.37 26.09
C LYS A 16 45.90 9.02 25.70
N HIS A 17 44.80 8.64 26.36
CA HIS A 17 43.89 9.52 27.10
C HIS A 17 42.82 8.66 27.81
N GLY A 18 42.31 9.14 28.93
CA GLY A 18 41.63 8.31 29.92
C GLY A 18 40.21 7.87 29.55
N HIS A 19 39.67 6.95 30.36
CA HIS A 19 38.26 6.60 30.36
C HIS A 19 37.37 7.85 30.46
N GLY A 20 36.51 8.04 29.46
CA GLY A 20 35.45 9.04 29.49
C GLY A 20 34.18 8.44 28.88
N ASN A 21 33.09 8.42 29.63
CA ASN A 21 31.77 8.04 29.11
C ASN A 21 31.32 9.11 28.11
N GLY A 22 31.52 8.84 26.82
CA GLY A 22 31.12 9.71 25.71
C GLY A 22 29.60 9.71 25.48
N LEU A 23 28.85 10.30 26.40
CA LEU A 23 27.49 10.77 26.12
C LEU A 23 27.57 11.91 25.11
N TYR A 24 27.36 11.61 23.83
CA TYR A 24 27.08 12.66 22.84
C TYR A 24 25.74 13.32 23.20
N PRO A 25 25.68 14.65 23.43
CA PRO A 25 24.44 15.30 23.79
C PRO A 25 23.45 15.25 22.61
N LEU A 26 22.23 14.81 22.90
CA LEU A 26 21.09 14.88 22.00
C LEU A 26 20.84 16.33 21.55
N PRO A 27 20.17 16.56 20.40
CA PRO A 27 19.67 17.88 20.03
C PRO A 27 18.87 18.49 21.20
N GLN A 28 19.26 19.67 21.68
CA GLN A 28 18.69 20.29 22.90
C GLN A 28 17.16 20.38 22.88
N ALA A 29 16.55 20.57 21.71
CA ALA A 29 15.10 20.55 21.52
C ALA A 29 14.40 19.28 22.05
N PHE A 30 15.05 18.11 21.98
CA PHE A 30 14.46 16.85 22.43
C PHE A 30 14.57 16.67 23.96
N LEU A 31 15.63 17.20 24.58
CA LEU A 31 15.83 17.16 26.04
C LEU A 31 15.05 18.24 26.78
N GLN A 32 15.02 19.47 26.26
CA GLN A 32 14.30 20.59 26.89
C GLN A 32 12.79 20.33 26.99
N HIS A 33 12.19 19.71 25.96
CA HIS A 33 10.76 19.37 26.00
C HIS A 33 10.47 18.19 26.96
N HIS A 34 11.41 17.24 27.11
CA HIS A 34 11.22 16.10 28.01
C HIS A 34 11.47 16.44 29.49
N GLN A 35 12.43 17.32 29.80
CA GLN A 35 12.69 17.76 31.19
C GLN A 35 11.48 18.51 31.77
N GLN A 36 10.79 19.35 30.98
CA GLN A 36 9.57 20.04 31.42
C GLN A 36 8.37 19.09 31.65
N LEU A 37 8.36 17.89 31.04
CA LEU A 37 7.31 16.88 31.23
C LEU A 37 7.65 15.84 32.31
N ALA A 38 8.91 15.75 32.74
CA ALA A 38 9.37 14.79 33.76
C ALA A 38 9.14 15.27 35.20
N GLU A 39 8.97 16.57 35.44
CA GLU A 39 8.77 17.13 36.79
C GLU A 39 7.31 17.20 37.26
N ALA A 40 6.34 16.80 36.41
CA ALA A 40 4.91 16.83 36.73
C ALA A 40 4.36 15.48 37.22
N PRO A 41 4.63 15.09 38.48
CA PRO A 41 3.61 14.37 39.24
C PRO A 41 3.52 14.82 40.72
N ARG A 42 2.95 16.01 40.96
CA ARG A 42 2.22 16.37 42.19
C ARG A 42 1.38 17.65 41.98
N ASN A 43 0.32 17.77 42.76
CA ASN A 43 -0.63 18.91 42.85
C ASN A 43 -1.58 19.10 41.66
N ILE A 44 -2.58 18.21 41.57
CA ILE A 44 -3.91 18.59 41.09
C ILE A 44 -4.58 19.43 42.19
N ALA A 45 -4.42 20.76 42.13
CA ALA A 45 -5.32 21.77 42.70
C ALA A 45 -4.72 23.18 42.52
N ASN A 46 -5.49 24.11 41.98
CA ASN A 46 -5.26 25.57 41.95
C ASN A 46 -3.86 26.09 41.57
N THR A 47 -3.74 26.62 40.34
CA THR A 47 -3.06 27.91 40.12
C THR A 47 -3.50 28.53 38.79
N ASN A 48 -4.05 29.75 38.83
CA ASN A 48 -4.12 30.62 37.66
C ASN A 48 -2.73 31.18 37.38
N PHE A 49 -2.26 31.14 36.13
CA PHE A 49 -1.15 31.99 35.69
C PHE A 49 -1.52 32.68 34.36
N HIS A 50 -1.62 34.00 34.42
CA HIS A 50 -1.80 34.86 33.25
C HIS A 50 -0.45 35.11 32.57
N GLY A 51 -0.48 35.10 31.24
CA GLY A 51 0.59 35.60 30.39
C GLY A 51 1.73 34.62 30.18
N TRP A 52 1.97 34.27 28.93
CA TRP A 52 3.15 34.65 28.14
C TRP A 52 2.87 34.16 26.71
N SER A 53 2.94 35.07 25.73
CA SER A 53 2.49 34.80 24.36
C SER A 53 3.49 33.91 23.61
N LEU A 54 3.12 32.66 23.32
CA LEU A 54 3.87 31.83 22.39
C LEU A 54 3.80 32.43 20.98
N PRO A 55 4.92 32.49 20.22
CA PRO A 55 4.86 32.82 18.80
C PRO A 55 4.08 31.72 18.07
N ALA A 56 3.15 32.12 17.21
CA ALA A 56 2.31 31.19 16.44
C ALA A 56 3.14 30.42 15.41
N GLY A 57 3.66 29.25 15.79
CA GLY A 57 3.95 28.18 14.85
C GLY A 57 2.66 27.69 14.18
N PRO A 58 2.74 26.89 13.10
CA PRO A 58 1.56 26.46 12.33
C PRO A 58 0.68 25.51 13.16
N SER A 59 -0.22 26.11 13.93
CA SER A 59 -1.29 25.46 14.69
C SER A 59 -2.40 25.05 13.75
N ASP A 60 -2.18 23.96 13.02
CA ASP A 60 -3.19 22.93 12.72
C ASP A 60 -2.52 21.82 11.89
N ILE A 61 -2.14 20.75 12.58
CA ILE A 61 -1.71 19.47 11.98
C ILE A 61 -3.00 18.80 11.47
N PRO A 62 -3.34 18.83 10.16
CA PRO A 62 -4.70 18.51 9.71
C PRO A 62 -5.07 17.07 10.04
N LEU A 63 -6.29 16.82 10.56
CA LEU A 63 -6.68 15.48 10.97
C LEU A 63 -6.48 14.48 9.83
N TYR A 64 -5.69 13.43 10.08
CA TYR A 64 -5.68 12.26 9.20
C TYR A 64 -7.01 11.53 9.38
N ASP A 65 -7.96 11.88 8.52
CA ASP A 65 -9.33 11.36 8.50
C ASP A 65 -9.49 10.49 7.25
N TRP A 66 -9.25 9.19 7.41
CA TRP A 66 -9.51 8.22 6.36
C TRP A 66 -11.03 8.00 6.25
N LYS A 67 -11.64 8.60 5.24
CA LYS A 67 -13.06 8.37 4.92
C LYS A 67 -13.19 7.17 3.97
N PRO A 68 -13.96 6.12 4.32
CA PRO A 68 -14.25 5.03 3.41
C PRO A 68 -14.95 5.54 2.15
N SER A 69 -14.63 4.97 0.99
CA SER A 69 -15.49 5.12 -0.19
C SER A 69 -16.84 4.45 0.11
N PRO A 70 -17.97 5.04 -0.32
CA PRO A 70 -19.30 4.54 0.03
C PRO A 70 -19.50 3.10 -0.45
N SER A 71 -19.66 2.17 0.50
CA SER A 71 -20.10 0.82 0.21
C SER A 71 -21.58 0.83 -0.14
N THR A 72 -21.94 0.53 -1.38
CA THR A 72 -23.33 0.24 -1.74
C THR A 72 -23.79 -0.98 -0.94
N PRO A 73 -24.85 -0.89 -0.12
CA PRO A 73 -25.35 -2.06 0.59
C PRO A 73 -25.89 -3.10 -0.41
N PRO A 74 -25.80 -4.40 -0.12
CA PRO A 74 -26.44 -5.41 -0.94
C PRO A 74 -27.95 -5.16 -0.94
N GLY A 75 -28.52 -4.91 -2.11
CA GLY A 75 -29.97 -4.75 -2.27
C GLY A 75 -30.72 -6.03 -1.82
N PRO A 76 -31.95 -5.90 -1.30
CA PRO A 76 -32.71 -7.03 -0.79
C PRO A 76 -32.95 -8.09 -1.86
N HIS A 77 -32.92 -9.36 -1.46
CA HIS A 77 -33.16 -10.50 -2.34
C HIS A 77 -34.51 -10.38 -3.07
N ALA A 78 -34.47 -10.19 -4.39
CA ALA A 78 -35.63 -10.41 -5.23
C ALA A 78 -35.89 -11.92 -5.33
N SER A 79 -37.00 -12.36 -4.76
CA SER A 79 -37.46 -13.75 -4.80
C SER A 79 -37.72 -14.22 -6.23
N ALA A 80 -37.41 -15.49 -6.50
CA ALA A 80 -37.66 -16.10 -7.80
C ALA A 80 -39.17 -16.14 -8.11
N LEU A 81 -39.54 -15.65 -9.28
CA LEU A 81 -40.82 -15.92 -9.91
C LEU A 81 -40.59 -16.62 -11.24
N ALA A 82 -41.00 -17.88 -11.29
CA ALA A 82 -40.94 -18.69 -12.49
C ALA A 82 -41.93 -18.16 -13.54
N ASN A 83 -41.57 -18.24 -14.82
CA ASN A 83 -42.58 -18.29 -15.87
C ASN A 83 -42.13 -19.03 -17.13
N GLY A 84 -42.89 -20.07 -17.46
CA GLY A 84 -43.48 -20.22 -18.79
C GLY A 84 -42.55 -20.48 -19.98
N ARG A 85 -42.45 -21.76 -20.37
CA ARG A 85 -42.08 -22.15 -21.74
C ARG A 85 -42.87 -21.36 -22.80
N LYS A 86 -42.20 -20.94 -23.88
CA LYS A 86 -42.74 -21.14 -25.24
C LYS A 86 -41.61 -21.35 -26.24
N ARG A 87 -41.69 -22.47 -26.97
CA ARG A 87 -40.86 -22.75 -28.15
C ARG A 87 -41.48 -22.05 -29.35
N HIS A 88 -40.67 -21.54 -30.27
CA HIS A 88 -40.97 -21.66 -31.70
C HIS A 88 -39.68 -21.89 -32.48
N SER A 89 -39.81 -22.56 -33.62
CA SER A 89 -38.72 -23.15 -34.40
C SER A 89 -38.78 -22.71 -35.86
N GLY A 90 -37.61 -22.72 -36.52
CA GLY A 90 -37.45 -22.58 -37.97
C GLY A 90 -37.39 -21.13 -38.48
N ASP A 91 -36.77 -20.83 -39.62
CA ASP A 91 -35.84 -21.62 -40.45
C ASP A 91 -35.15 -20.66 -41.47
N HIS A 92 -34.16 -21.16 -42.21
CA HIS A 92 -33.61 -20.65 -43.48
C HIS A 92 -32.47 -19.59 -43.50
N SER A 93 -31.53 -19.90 -44.39
CA SER A 93 -30.43 -19.11 -44.96
C SER A 93 -30.68 -19.05 -46.50
N PRO A 94 -29.81 -18.53 -47.41
CA PRO A 94 -28.59 -17.72 -47.28
C PRO A 94 -28.53 -16.51 -48.26
N TYR A 95 -27.36 -15.85 -48.31
CA TYR A 95 -26.82 -14.96 -49.38
C TYR A 95 -27.42 -13.55 -49.60
N ASN A 96 -26.53 -12.54 -49.46
CA ASN A 96 -26.17 -11.74 -50.63
C ASN A 96 -24.76 -11.10 -50.50
N LEU A 97 -24.08 -10.98 -51.64
CA LEU A 97 -22.74 -10.39 -51.78
C LEU A 97 -22.84 -8.96 -52.31
N LYS A 98 -22.04 -8.03 -51.77
CA LYS A 98 -21.29 -7.10 -52.64
C LYS A 98 -20.06 -6.52 -51.96
N ARG A 99 -19.11 -6.11 -52.79
CA ARG A 99 -17.69 -5.84 -52.51
C ARG A 99 -17.33 -4.43 -53.03
N GLN A 100 -16.18 -3.91 -52.59
CA GLN A 100 -15.40 -2.80 -53.20
C GLN A 100 -15.85 -1.36 -52.88
N HIS A 101 -14.97 -0.34 -52.89
CA HIS A 101 -13.56 -0.30 -53.32
C HIS A 101 -12.67 0.61 -52.43
N PHE A 102 -11.35 0.34 -52.39
CA PHE A 102 -10.29 1.23 -51.88
C PHE A 102 -10.08 2.46 -52.77
N SER A 103 -9.56 3.59 -52.22
CA SER A 103 -8.46 4.40 -52.81
C SER A 103 -7.93 5.55 -51.92
N SER A 104 -6.63 5.83 -52.05
CA SER A 104 -5.82 7.01 -51.66
C SER A 104 -4.62 7.02 -52.65
N PRO A 105 -3.94 8.14 -53.05
CA PRO A 105 -3.24 9.08 -52.13
C PRO A 105 -3.00 10.57 -52.57
N VAL A 106 -2.61 11.45 -51.60
CA VAL A 106 -1.44 12.39 -51.47
C VAL A 106 -0.69 12.92 -52.75
N PRO A 107 0.02 14.11 -52.84
CA PRO A 107 0.29 15.27 -51.92
C PRO A 107 0.07 16.72 -52.51
N HIS A 108 0.37 17.81 -51.76
CA HIS A 108 1.39 18.86 -52.10
C HIS A 108 1.53 20.04 -51.10
N HIS A 109 2.60 20.84 -51.24
CA HIS A 109 3.10 21.91 -50.31
C HIS A 109 2.49 23.32 -50.52
N GLY A 110 2.59 24.21 -49.51
CA GLY A 110 2.55 25.68 -49.71
C GLY A 110 2.37 26.55 -48.44
N SER A 111 3.11 27.65 -48.33
CA SER A 111 3.01 28.75 -47.32
C SER A 111 3.83 29.96 -47.80
N PRO A 112 3.77 31.19 -47.24
CA PRO A 112 2.69 31.94 -46.55
C PRO A 112 2.34 33.25 -47.36
N PRO A 113 1.71 34.32 -46.81
CA PRO A 113 2.41 35.33 -45.97
C PRO A 113 1.54 35.96 -44.84
N ALA A 114 2.07 36.99 -44.15
CA ALA A 114 1.51 37.62 -42.93
C ALA A 114 1.07 39.09 -43.14
N VAL A 115 0.50 39.75 -42.10
CA VAL A 115 0.84 41.11 -41.55
C VAL A 115 -0.24 41.66 -40.59
N GLY A 116 0.20 42.24 -39.45
CA GLY A 116 -0.44 43.32 -38.67
C GLY A 116 -1.75 43.02 -37.88
N SER A 117 -2.07 43.66 -36.75
CA SER A 117 -1.35 44.65 -35.91
C SER A 117 -2.09 44.87 -34.57
N SER A 118 -1.37 45.05 -33.45
CA SER A 118 -1.88 45.66 -32.20
C SER A 118 -1.65 47.18 -32.20
N PRO A 119 -2.31 48.01 -31.36
CA PRO A 119 -2.02 48.16 -29.91
C PRO A 119 -3.35 48.27 -29.07
N THR A 120 -3.49 48.74 -27.82
CA THR A 120 -2.62 49.47 -26.85
C THR A 120 -3.04 49.14 -25.38
N VAL A 121 -2.41 49.77 -24.37
CA VAL A 121 -2.73 49.68 -22.93
C VAL A 121 -3.14 51.05 -22.36
N SER A 122 -4.06 51.11 -21.39
CA SER A 122 -4.20 52.24 -20.43
C SER A 122 -4.95 51.86 -19.14
N ARG A 123 -4.75 52.65 -18.06
CA ARG A 123 -5.12 52.42 -16.64
C ARG A 123 -5.26 53.82 -15.94
N PRO A 124 -5.79 54.00 -14.71
CA PRO A 124 -7.18 53.83 -14.21
C PRO A 124 -7.81 55.08 -13.52
N GLY A 125 -9.12 54.98 -13.18
CA GLY A 125 -9.78 55.66 -12.03
C GLY A 125 -10.64 56.91 -12.35
N PRO A 126 -11.41 57.47 -11.37
CA PRO A 126 -11.71 56.99 -10.00
C PRO A 126 -13.22 57.03 -9.59
N ARG A 127 -13.52 56.45 -8.40
CA ARG A 127 -14.64 56.71 -7.45
C ARG A 127 -16.07 57.03 -7.93
N GLU A 128 -17.06 56.30 -7.39
CA GLU A 128 -18.08 56.93 -6.53
C GLU A 128 -18.75 55.92 -5.56
N THR A 129 -19.53 56.45 -4.60
CA THR A 129 -19.93 55.80 -3.33
C THR A 129 -21.41 55.42 -3.26
N GLN A 130 -21.75 54.34 -2.55
CA GLN A 130 -22.99 54.32 -1.74
C GLN A 130 -22.92 53.36 -0.53
N SER A 131 -23.55 53.79 0.56
CA SER A 131 -23.71 53.09 1.84
C SER A 131 -24.93 52.14 1.75
N THR A 132 -25.03 51.03 2.50
CA THR A 132 -25.61 51.08 3.86
C THR A 132 -25.62 49.72 4.60
N LEU A 133 -25.73 49.85 5.94
CA LEU A 133 -26.32 48.93 6.91
C LEU A 133 -25.57 47.65 7.35
N ILE A 134 -25.15 47.70 8.61
CA ILE A 134 -24.70 46.57 9.43
C ILE A 134 -25.93 45.84 9.99
N GLN A 135 -25.92 44.50 9.96
CA GLN A 135 -26.79 43.69 10.82
C GLN A 135 -26.00 42.52 11.41
N HIS A 136 -26.26 42.20 12.68
CA HIS A 136 -25.44 41.29 13.48
C HIS A 136 -25.62 39.81 13.09
N SER A 137 -24.52 39.05 13.13
CA SER A 137 -24.49 37.59 13.00
C SER A 137 -25.12 36.91 14.25
N PRO A 138 -25.54 35.62 14.19
CA PRO A 138 -24.55 34.53 14.19
C PRO A 138 -24.95 33.24 13.44
N LEU A 139 -23.97 32.64 12.75
CA LEU A 139 -23.74 31.18 12.68
C LEU A 139 -22.50 30.94 11.81
N SER A 140 -21.38 30.59 12.43
CA SER A 140 -20.15 30.27 11.69
C SER A 140 -20.35 28.95 10.93
N PRO A 141 -20.07 28.88 9.61
CA PRO A 141 -19.97 27.61 8.93
C PRO A 141 -18.80 26.82 9.55
N GLN A 142 -19.08 25.61 10.03
CA GLN A 142 -18.05 24.63 10.35
C GLN A 142 -17.11 24.48 9.13
N PRO A 143 -15.77 24.49 9.30
CA PRO A 143 -14.87 24.22 8.19
C PRO A 143 -15.17 22.82 7.64
N SER A 144 -15.59 22.76 6.39
CA SER A 144 -15.97 21.51 5.74
C SER A 144 -14.75 20.62 5.56
N ALA A 145 -14.62 19.62 6.45
CA ALA A 145 -13.49 18.69 6.45
C ALA A 145 -13.31 18.05 5.05
N PRO A 146 -12.06 17.91 4.56
CA PRO A 146 -11.81 17.41 3.21
C PRO A 146 -12.51 16.07 2.96
N ARG A 147 -13.14 15.98 1.79
CA ARG A 147 -13.88 14.80 1.31
C ARG A 147 -12.98 14.04 0.35
N MET A 148 -12.59 12.82 0.71
CA MET A 148 -12.06 11.86 -0.26
C MET A 148 -13.17 11.52 -1.28
N PRO A 149 -12.94 11.64 -2.60
CA PRO A 149 -13.95 11.29 -3.59
C PRO A 149 -14.31 9.80 -3.54
N PRO A 150 -15.59 9.42 -3.76
CA PRO A 150 -15.93 8.07 -4.20
C PRO A 150 -15.25 7.82 -5.55
N LEU A 151 -14.28 6.91 -5.62
CA LEU A 151 -13.51 6.70 -6.86
C LEU A 151 -14.24 5.90 -7.96
N TRP A 152 -15.42 5.35 -7.68
CA TRP A 152 -16.28 4.69 -8.68
C TRP A 152 -17.76 4.88 -8.35
N GLY A 153 -18.57 5.18 -9.37
CA GLY A 153 -20.04 5.22 -9.31
C GLY A 153 -20.73 4.01 -9.95
N GLU A 154 -19.96 2.99 -10.33
CA GLU A 154 -20.45 1.78 -11.01
C GLU A 154 -20.23 0.53 -10.15
N ASN A 155 -21.14 -0.45 -10.31
CA ASN A 155 -21.15 -1.69 -9.55
C ASN A 155 -19.91 -2.56 -9.90
N PRO A 156 -18.95 -2.80 -8.98
CA PRO A 156 -17.63 -3.36 -9.34
C PRO A 156 -17.68 -4.73 -10.02
N ARG A 157 -18.69 -5.55 -9.70
CA ARG A 157 -18.87 -6.92 -10.19
C ARG A 157 -19.07 -7.02 -11.70
N SER A 158 -19.82 -6.09 -12.33
CA SER A 158 -20.10 -6.18 -13.77
C SER A 158 -18.87 -5.91 -14.64
N SER A 159 -17.85 -5.23 -14.11
CA SER A 159 -16.73 -4.74 -14.92
C SER A 159 -15.50 -5.66 -14.91
N LEU A 160 -15.17 -6.32 -13.81
CA LEU A 160 -14.06 -7.30 -13.83
C LEU A 160 -14.39 -8.53 -14.70
N GLN A 161 -15.67 -8.87 -14.84
CA GLN A 161 -16.13 -9.96 -15.69
C GLN A 161 -15.79 -9.76 -17.17
N ALA A 162 -15.62 -8.51 -17.65
CA ALA A 162 -15.18 -8.22 -19.02
C ALA A 162 -13.77 -8.75 -19.34
N TYR A 163 -12.94 -8.97 -18.31
CA TYR A 163 -11.61 -9.56 -18.41
C TYR A 163 -11.57 -11.05 -18.04
N ALA A 164 -12.69 -11.62 -17.58
CA ALA A 164 -12.89 -13.05 -17.32
C ALA A 164 -13.24 -13.84 -18.61
N LYS A 165 -12.44 -13.65 -19.66
CA LYS A 165 -12.68 -14.20 -21.01
C LYS A 165 -12.47 -15.72 -21.13
N ASP A 166 -11.77 -16.30 -20.16
CA ASP A 166 -11.36 -17.70 -20.12
C ASP A 166 -11.46 -18.26 -18.68
N LYS A 167 -11.34 -19.60 -18.55
CA LYS A 167 -11.46 -20.29 -17.25
C LYS A 167 -10.46 -19.79 -16.20
N LEU A 168 -9.20 -19.57 -16.59
CA LEU A 168 -8.15 -19.10 -15.67
C LEU A 168 -8.46 -17.68 -15.20
N SER A 169 -8.87 -16.79 -16.11
CA SER A 169 -9.29 -15.43 -15.78
C SER A 169 -10.51 -15.42 -14.84
N GLY A 170 -11.50 -16.31 -15.05
CA GLY A 170 -12.63 -16.48 -14.13
C GLY A 170 -12.18 -16.87 -12.72
N GLN A 171 -11.33 -17.90 -12.60
CA GLN A 171 -10.76 -18.32 -11.31
C GLN A 171 -9.96 -17.20 -10.61
N MET A 172 -9.26 -16.35 -11.38
CA MET A 172 -8.55 -15.20 -10.84
C MET A 172 -9.50 -14.13 -10.27
N VAL A 173 -10.64 -13.88 -10.92
CA VAL A 173 -11.68 -12.96 -10.41
C VAL A 173 -12.34 -13.54 -9.15
N GLU A 174 -12.72 -14.83 -9.14
CA GLU A 174 -13.30 -15.51 -7.96
C GLU A 174 -12.35 -15.44 -6.75
N LEU A 175 -11.08 -15.81 -6.93
CA LEU A 175 -10.03 -15.72 -5.91
C LEU A 175 -9.87 -14.29 -5.40
N PHE A 176 -9.89 -13.30 -6.30
CA PHE A 176 -9.77 -11.89 -5.95
C PHE A 176 -10.99 -11.39 -5.14
N GLU A 177 -12.22 -11.67 -5.58
CA GLU A 177 -13.43 -11.26 -4.88
C GLU A 177 -13.50 -11.86 -3.46
N ALA A 178 -13.15 -13.14 -3.31
CA ALA A 178 -13.13 -13.83 -2.02
C ALA A 178 -12.03 -13.31 -1.07
N CYS A 179 -10.86 -12.93 -1.59
CA CYS A 179 -9.69 -12.59 -0.78
C CYS A 179 -9.44 -11.10 -0.56
N GLN A 180 -9.98 -10.19 -1.38
CA GLN A 180 -9.70 -8.76 -1.24
C GLN A 180 -10.14 -8.22 0.13
N GLN A 181 -9.34 -7.31 0.71
CA GLN A 181 -9.67 -6.64 1.96
C GLN A 181 -11.01 -5.90 1.84
N GLN A 182 -11.93 -6.14 2.77
CA GLN A 182 -13.25 -5.51 2.81
C GLN A 182 -13.19 -4.15 3.54
N SER A 183 -14.24 -3.31 3.41
CA SER A 183 -14.34 -2.05 4.16
C SER A 183 -14.25 -2.28 5.67
N THR A 184 -15.00 -3.26 6.19
CA THR A 184 -14.99 -3.63 7.62
C THR A 184 -13.64 -4.15 8.11
N ASP A 185 -12.84 -4.77 7.23
CA ASP A 185 -11.47 -5.21 7.58
C ASP A 185 -10.55 -3.98 7.76
N LEU A 186 -10.73 -2.93 6.94
CA LEU A 186 -9.98 -1.69 7.00
C LEU A 186 -10.46 -0.73 8.10
N GLU A 187 -11.77 -0.63 8.34
CA GLU A 187 -12.37 0.15 9.43
C GLU A 187 -11.84 -0.29 10.80
N ARG A 188 -11.71 -1.60 11.04
CA ARG A 188 -11.10 -2.15 12.26
C ARG A 188 -9.64 -1.70 12.43
N LYS A 189 -8.85 -1.72 11.35
CA LYS A 189 -7.46 -1.25 11.35
C LYS A 189 -7.36 0.24 11.65
N GLU A 190 -8.24 1.05 11.05
CA GLU A 190 -8.27 2.49 11.24
C GLU A 190 -8.72 2.90 12.65
N LEU A 191 -9.70 2.19 13.23
CA LEU A 191 -10.10 2.37 14.63
C LEU A 191 -8.93 2.09 15.59
N CYS A 192 -8.18 1.02 15.36
CA CYS A 192 -6.98 0.70 16.13
C CYS A 192 -5.89 1.80 15.97
N ARG A 193 -5.59 2.22 14.73
CA ARG A 193 -4.66 3.33 14.44
C ARG A 193 -5.07 4.61 15.16
N ALA A 194 -6.35 5.00 15.09
CA ALA A 194 -6.84 6.22 15.73
C ALA A 194 -6.75 6.16 17.27
N GLN A 195 -7.01 4.99 17.88
CA GLN A 195 -6.81 4.80 19.31
C GLN A 195 -5.32 4.85 19.69
N LEU A 196 -4.46 4.13 18.97
CA LEU A 196 -3.01 4.13 19.22
C LEU A 196 -2.38 5.51 19.04
N GLN A 197 -2.87 6.33 18.10
CA GLN A 197 -2.42 7.71 17.96
C GLN A 197 -2.68 8.50 19.25
N ARG A 198 -3.91 8.42 19.80
CA ARG A 198 -4.25 9.09 21.07
C ARG A 198 -3.40 8.62 22.25
N GLU A 199 -3.11 7.32 22.32
CA GLU A 199 -2.25 6.75 23.36
C GLU A 199 -0.80 7.21 23.23
N ILE A 200 -0.21 7.16 22.04
CA ILE A 200 1.19 7.56 21.81
C ILE A 200 1.36 9.08 21.95
N GLN A 201 0.35 9.88 21.60
CA GLN A 201 0.36 11.34 21.81
C GLN A 201 0.44 11.76 23.29
N ARG A 202 0.14 10.87 24.25
CA ARG A 202 0.38 11.10 25.69
C ARG A 202 1.87 11.09 26.05
N LEU A 203 2.70 10.43 25.25
CA LEU A 203 4.17 10.42 25.41
C LEU A 203 4.84 11.47 24.51
N PHE A 204 4.35 11.63 23.29
CA PHE A 204 4.94 12.49 22.28
C PHE A 204 3.85 13.36 21.63
N PRO A 205 3.60 14.59 22.12
CA PRO A 205 2.45 15.40 21.65
C PRO A 205 2.48 15.74 20.15
N LEU A 206 3.68 15.94 19.58
CA LEU A 206 3.90 16.38 18.20
C LEU A 206 4.15 15.21 17.22
N VAL A 207 3.31 14.17 17.30
CA VAL A 207 3.41 12.98 16.43
C VAL A 207 2.11 12.70 15.70
N ARG A 208 2.24 12.03 14.55
CA ARG A 208 1.12 11.50 13.76
C ARG A 208 1.36 10.03 13.44
N LEU A 209 0.32 9.22 13.53
CA LEU A 209 0.41 7.78 13.25
C LEU A 209 -0.31 7.47 11.93
N TYR A 210 0.42 7.00 10.94
CA TYR A 210 -0.11 6.62 9.64
C TYR A 210 -0.33 5.12 9.54
N LEU A 211 -1.46 4.71 8.98
CA LEU A 211 -1.62 3.38 8.39
C LEU A 211 -0.94 3.38 7.01
N ALA A 212 -0.28 2.29 6.67
CA ALA A 212 0.55 2.17 5.48
C ALA A 212 0.44 0.78 4.84
N GLY A 213 1.29 0.54 3.84
CA GLY A 213 1.53 -0.77 3.23
C GLY A 213 0.26 -1.38 2.65
N SER A 214 0.07 -2.68 2.90
CA SER A 214 -0.98 -3.45 2.21
C SER A 214 -2.40 -2.98 2.55
N SER A 215 -2.58 -2.36 3.72
CA SER A 215 -3.89 -1.90 4.21
C SER A 215 -4.47 -0.75 3.38
N LEU A 216 -3.62 0.13 2.83
CA LEU A 216 -4.04 1.30 2.05
C LEU A 216 -3.60 1.30 0.59
N SER A 217 -2.60 0.49 0.20
CA SER A 217 -2.10 0.42 -1.18
C SER A 217 -3.06 -0.23 -2.18
N GLY A 218 -4.26 -0.67 -1.76
CA GLY A 218 -5.23 -1.38 -2.61
C GLY A 218 -4.91 -2.87 -2.87
N PHE A 219 -3.77 -3.36 -2.37
CA PHE A 219 -3.26 -4.74 -2.55
C PHE A 219 -3.35 -5.61 -1.28
N GLY A 220 -4.17 -5.18 -0.31
CA GLY A 220 -4.47 -5.90 0.92
C GLY A 220 -5.47 -7.04 0.70
N SER A 221 -5.31 -8.10 1.50
CA SER A 221 -6.26 -9.19 1.62
C SER A 221 -6.92 -9.18 2.99
N ARG A 222 -8.00 -9.94 3.18
CA ARG A 222 -8.72 -10.03 4.47
C ARG A 222 -7.81 -10.42 5.65
N ASN A 223 -6.81 -11.27 5.39
CA ASN A 223 -5.82 -11.76 6.36
C ASN A 223 -4.48 -11.01 6.27
N SER A 224 -4.46 -9.77 5.77
CA SER A 224 -3.25 -8.95 5.73
C SER A 224 -3.05 -8.18 7.04
N ASP A 225 -1.83 -8.26 7.57
CA ASP A 225 -1.33 -7.44 8.68
C ASP A 225 -1.47 -5.92 8.38
N ALA A 226 -1.23 -5.10 9.39
CA ALA A 226 -1.36 -3.65 9.32
C ALA A 226 -0.03 -2.92 9.60
N ASP A 227 0.57 -2.38 8.55
CA ASP A 227 1.78 -1.56 8.65
C ASP A 227 1.44 -0.17 9.24
N LEU A 228 2.17 0.26 10.27
CA LEU A 228 2.06 1.58 10.89
C LEU A 228 3.38 2.35 10.82
N CYS A 229 3.32 3.63 10.46
CA CYS A 229 4.45 4.55 10.53
C CYS A 229 4.14 5.71 11.48
N LEU A 230 4.85 5.76 12.61
CA LEU A 230 4.85 6.94 13.48
C LEU A 230 5.75 8.00 12.87
N VAL A 231 5.19 9.19 12.61
CA VAL A 231 5.95 10.36 12.15
C VAL A 231 6.14 11.32 13.32
N ILE A 232 7.38 11.66 13.61
CA ILE A 232 7.80 12.64 14.62
C ILE A 232 8.42 13.82 13.89
N GLN A 233 7.85 15.02 14.02
CA GLN A 233 8.27 16.22 13.28
C GLN A 233 9.50 16.95 13.90
N ALA A 234 10.23 16.29 14.80
CA ALA A 234 11.39 16.85 15.48
C ALA A 234 12.70 16.28 14.90
N ALA A 235 13.28 17.00 13.93
CA ALA A 235 14.59 16.73 13.31
C ALA A 235 14.70 15.38 12.52
N PRO A 236 15.76 15.18 11.70
CA PRO A 236 16.08 13.85 11.18
C PRO A 236 16.36 12.87 12.33
N VAL A 237 15.61 11.76 12.35
CA VAL A 237 15.70 10.69 13.36
C VAL A 237 16.67 9.61 12.89
N ASP A 238 17.65 9.24 13.71
CA ASP A 238 18.51 8.09 13.45
C ASP A 238 17.71 6.79 13.58
N GLN A 239 17.54 6.10 12.44
CA GLN A 239 16.85 4.81 12.36
C GLN A 239 17.48 3.69 13.19
N ARG A 240 18.75 3.83 13.62
CA ARG A 240 19.44 2.81 14.45
C ARG A 240 19.32 3.06 15.95
N ASN A 241 19.33 4.32 16.37
CA ASN A 241 19.38 4.69 17.79
C ASN A 241 18.05 5.31 18.24
N ASP A 242 17.68 6.46 17.69
CA ASP A 242 16.47 7.20 18.07
C ASP A 242 15.19 6.40 17.83
N ALA A 243 15.07 5.75 16.66
CA ALA A 243 13.90 4.93 16.34
C ALA A 243 13.77 3.71 17.28
N VAL A 244 14.88 3.07 17.65
CA VAL A 244 14.88 1.95 18.62
C VAL A 244 14.50 2.44 20.01
N TYR A 245 14.99 3.61 20.44
CA TYR A 245 14.65 4.23 21.71
C TYR A 245 13.15 4.58 21.79
N VAL A 246 12.62 5.30 20.79
CA VAL A 246 11.19 5.64 20.70
C VAL A 246 10.31 4.38 20.70
N LEU A 247 10.64 3.36 19.90
CA LEU A 247 9.87 2.11 19.89
C LEU A 247 9.95 1.39 21.25
N SER A 248 11.05 1.48 21.99
CA SER A 248 11.15 0.90 23.33
C SER A 248 10.23 1.61 24.34
N LEU A 249 10.11 2.94 24.28
CA LEU A 249 9.16 3.69 25.10
C LEU A 249 7.71 3.34 24.76
N ILE A 250 7.40 3.19 23.47
CA ILE A 250 6.07 2.76 23.01
C ILE A 250 5.78 1.31 23.42
N GLN A 251 6.78 0.42 23.42
CA GLN A 251 6.64 -0.94 23.94
C GLN A 251 6.25 -0.94 25.44
N GLN A 252 6.85 -0.07 26.26
CA GLN A 252 6.48 0.11 27.68
C GLN A 252 5.09 0.74 27.87
N LEU A 253 4.60 1.54 26.92
CA LEU A 253 3.19 1.93 26.88
C LEU A 253 2.30 0.74 26.55
N PHE A 254 2.63 -0.04 25.52
CA PHE A 254 1.80 -1.15 25.04
C PHE A 254 1.65 -2.28 26.07
N TYR A 255 2.66 -2.54 26.91
CA TYR A 255 2.50 -3.48 28.05
C TYR A 255 1.42 -3.06 29.06
N ARG A 256 1.03 -1.78 29.10
CA ARG A 256 -0.03 -1.25 29.96
C ARG A 256 -1.41 -1.18 29.27
N LEU A 257 -1.49 -1.44 27.97
CA LEU A 257 -2.72 -1.39 27.19
C LEU A 257 -3.37 -2.79 27.13
N SER A 258 -4.48 -2.97 27.86
CA SER A 258 -5.15 -4.27 28.03
C SER A 258 -5.62 -4.91 26.73
N TYR A 259 -5.83 -4.12 25.67
CA TYR A 259 -6.26 -4.55 24.33
C TYR A 259 -5.09 -4.91 23.39
N ILE A 260 -3.83 -4.78 23.83
CA ILE A 260 -2.66 -5.16 23.04
C ILE A 260 -2.10 -6.50 23.51
N GLU A 261 -1.66 -7.34 22.58
CA GLU A 261 -0.98 -8.62 22.80
C GLU A 261 0.44 -8.60 22.26
N ARG A 262 1.34 -9.26 23.00
CA ARG A 262 2.69 -9.67 22.57
C ARG A 262 3.53 -8.55 21.92
N PRO A 263 3.63 -7.33 22.50
CA PRO A 263 4.42 -6.26 21.90
C PRO A 263 5.92 -6.62 21.89
N GLN A 264 6.47 -6.88 20.71
CA GLN A 264 7.82 -7.38 20.48
C GLN A 264 8.62 -6.42 19.58
N LEU A 265 9.67 -5.80 20.14
CA LEU A 265 10.61 -4.99 19.39
C LEU A 265 11.62 -5.86 18.62
N ILE A 266 11.57 -5.80 17.30
CA ILE A 266 12.48 -6.47 16.36
C ILE A 266 13.52 -5.45 15.87
N ARG A 267 14.80 -5.75 16.11
CA ARG A 267 15.93 -4.95 15.62
C ARG A 267 16.34 -5.43 14.22
N ALA A 268 16.22 -4.55 13.23
CA ALA A 268 16.58 -4.77 11.83
C ALA A 268 17.04 -3.44 11.19
N LYS A 269 17.31 -3.40 9.87
CA LYS A 269 17.68 -2.14 9.15
C LYS A 269 16.64 -1.04 9.35
N VAL A 270 15.36 -1.42 9.41
CA VAL A 270 14.26 -0.59 9.90
C VAL A 270 13.71 -1.33 11.13
N PRO A 271 13.86 -0.78 12.35
CA PRO A 271 13.29 -1.39 13.56
C PRO A 271 11.75 -1.42 13.50
N ILE A 272 11.16 -2.50 14.00
CA ILE A 272 9.70 -2.70 14.00
C ILE A 272 9.26 -3.18 15.39
N LEU A 273 8.27 -2.53 15.99
CA LEU A 273 7.51 -3.05 17.12
C LEU A 273 6.29 -3.81 16.58
N LYS A 274 6.36 -5.14 16.62
CA LYS A 274 5.23 -6.02 16.28
C LYS A 274 4.30 -6.18 17.47
N PHE A 275 3.00 -6.21 17.25
CA PHE A 275 1.99 -6.48 18.28
C PHE A 275 0.67 -6.88 17.64
N ARG A 276 -0.24 -7.45 18.43
CA ARG A 276 -1.59 -7.80 17.97
C ARG A 276 -2.64 -7.00 18.74
N ASP A 277 -3.65 -6.49 18.03
CA ASP A 277 -4.83 -5.90 18.66
C ASP A 277 -5.86 -7.00 18.98
N LYS A 278 -6.29 -7.08 20.24
CA LYS A 278 -7.31 -8.04 20.70
C LYS A 278 -8.69 -7.77 20.11
N VAL A 279 -9.01 -6.51 19.79
CA VAL A 279 -10.36 -6.11 19.36
C VAL A 279 -10.61 -6.53 17.92
N SER A 280 -9.67 -6.23 17.02
CA SER A 280 -9.74 -6.64 15.61
C SER A 280 -9.15 -8.03 15.33
N GLY A 281 -8.30 -8.54 16.23
CA GLY A 281 -7.52 -9.77 16.04
C GLY A 281 -6.33 -9.64 15.08
N VAL A 282 -6.07 -8.43 14.56
CA VAL A 282 -5.07 -8.12 13.52
C VAL A 282 -3.68 -7.92 14.12
N GLU A 283 -2.66 -8.42 13.42
CA GLU A 283 -1.24 -8.15 13.68
C GLU A 283 -0.81 -6.81 13.06
N PHE A 284 -0.01 -6.04 13.79
CA PHE A 284 0.45 -4.71 13.42
C PHE A 284 1.97 -4.59 13.51
N ASP A 285 2.56 -3.91 12.52
CA ASP A 285 3.99 -3.63 12.40
C ASP A 285 4.24 -2.13 12.52
N LEU A 286 4.65 -1.65 13.70
CA LEU A 286 4.93 -0.23 13.94
C LEU A 286 6.42 0.10 13.73
N ASN A 287 6.70 1.06 12.85
CA ASN A 287 8.01 1.68 12.68
C ASN A 287 7.96 3.20 12.98
N VAL A 288 9.12 3.86 13.03
CA VAL A 288 9.26 5.31 13.26
C VAL A 288 9.97 5.96 12.08
N ASN A 289 9.42 7.06 11.55
CA ASN A 289 9.98 7.88 10.48
C ASN A 289 10.40 7.14 9.19
N ASN A 290 9.86 5.96 8.89
CA ASN A 290 10.02 5.29 7.58
C ASN A 290 9.08 5.90 6.52
N THR A 291 9.25 7.20 6.25
CA THR A 291 8.33 7.99 5.42
C THR A 291 8.26 7.52 3.96
N VAL A 292 9.31 6.87 3.45
CA VAL A 292 9.32 6.19 2.14
C VAL A 292 8.22 5.12 2.06
N GLY A 293 7.92 4.43 3.17
CA GLY A 293 6.81 3.48 3.24
C GLY A 293 5.44 4.13 3.02
N ILE A 294 5.23 5.35 3.53
CA ILE A 294 4.00 6.12 3.30
C ILE A 294 3.92 6.55 1.81
N ARG A 295 4.99 7.11 1.25
CA ARG A 295 5.05 7.52 -0.17
C ARG A 295 4.70 6.35 -1.12
N ASN A 296 5.34 5.20 -0.90
CA ASN A 296 5.04 3.97 -1.61
C ASN A 296 3.60 3.53 -1.50
N THR A 297 3.00 3.64 -0.32
CA THR A 297 1.62 3.22 -0.09
C THR A 297 0.67 3.95 -1.04
N PHE A 298 0.86 5.26 -1.24
CA PHE A 298 0.00 6.07 -2.11
C PHE A 298 0.38 6.00 -3.60
N LEU A 299 1.65 5.82 -3.95
CA LEU A 299 2.06 5.46 -5.32
C LEU A 299 1.44 4.13 -5.76
N LEU A 300 1.58 3.08 -4.93
CA LEU A 300 0.98 1.77 -5.19
C LEU A 300 -0.55 1.81 -5.19
N ARG A 301 -1.17 2.63 -4.32
CA ARG A 301 -2.62 2.87 -4.36
C ARG A 301 -3.06 3.44 -5.71
N SER A 302 -2.30 4.39 -6.26
CA SER A 302 -2.60 4.99 -7.56
C SER A 302 -2.54 3.94 -8.67
N TYR A 303 -1.48 3.13 -8.72
CA TYR A 303 -1.41 1.99 -9.64
C TYR A 303 -2.54 0.96 -9.45
N ALA A 304 -2.97 0.70 -8.21
CA ALA A 304 -4.04 -0.24 -7.90
C ALA A 304 -5.41 0.18 -8.47
N TYR A 305 -5.64 1.48 -8.69
CA TYR A 305 -6.90 2.01 -9.21
C TYR A 305 -6.78 2.63 -10.61
N ALA A 306 -5.57 2.77 -11.15
CA ALA A 306 -5.33 3.24 -12.52
C ALA A 306 -5.96 2.32 -13.56
N GLU A 307 -5.84 1.00 -13.41
CA GLU A 307 -6.40 0.01 -14.36
C GLU A 307 -6.96 -1.22 -13.60
N ARG A 308 -8.11 -1.75 -14.06
CA ARG A 308 -8.92 -2.69 -13.26
C ARG A 308 -8.28 -4.09 -13.09
N ARG A 309 -7.42 -4.55 -14.01
CA ARG A 309 -6.75 -5.86 -13.97
C ARG A 309 -5.58 -5.90 -12.98
N VAL A 310 -5.01 -4.75 -12.61
CA VAL A 310 -3.83 -4.63 -11.73
C VAL A 310 -4.02 -5.30 -10.36
N ARG A 311 -5.18 -5.09 -9.71
CA ARG A 311 -5.45 -5.64 -8.38
C ARG A 311 -5.62 -7.18 -8.37
N PRO A 312 -6.43 -7.80 -9.27
CA PRO A 312 -6.52 -9.26 -9.37
C PRO A 312 -5.19 -9.94 -9.65
N ILE A 313 -4.40 -9.51 -10.66
CA ILE A 313 -3.14 -10.18 -11.00
C ILE A 313 -2.12 -10.11 -9.85
N ILE A 314 -2.00 -8.97 -9.17
CA ILE A 314 -1.12 -8.83 -8.01
C ILE A 314 -1.55 -9.75 -6.86
N LEU A 315 -2.85 -9.88 -6.58
CA LEU A 315 -3.35 -10.77 -5.53
C LEU A 315 -3.02 -12.24 -5.85
N VAL A 316 -3.24 -12.67 -7.09
CA VAL A 316 -2.95 -14.02 -7.56
C VAL A 316 -1.45 -14.31 -7.47
N VAL A 317 -0.59 -13.42 -7.96
CA VAL A 317 0.87 -13.57 -7.88
C VAL A 317 1.38 -13.60 -6.43
N LYS A 318 0.79 -12.81 -5.52
CA LYS A 318 1.13 -12.86 -4.08
C LYS A 318 0.72 -14.19 -3.43
N ARG A 319 -0.45 -14.74 -3.78
CA ARG A 319 -0.92 -16.06 -3.34
C ARG A 319 -0.01 -17.17 -3.89
N TRP A 320 0.39 -17.06 -5.15
CA TRP A 320 1.33 -17.94 -5.84
C TRP A 320 2.67 -18.00 -5.14
N ALA A 321 3.37 -16.87 -5.06
CA ALA A 321 4.68 -16.81 -4.43
C ALA A 321 4.63 -17.24 -2.94
N ARG A 322 3.51 -17.05 -2.23
CA ARG A 322 3.33 -17.54 -0.85
C ARG A 322 3.16 -19.06 -0.77
N HIS A 323 2.36 -19.67 -1.64
CA HIS A 323 2.18 -21.13 -1.70
C HIS A 323 3.53 -21.82 -1.99
N HIS A 324 4.24 -21.33 -3.00
CA HIS A 324 5.56 -21.82 -3.41
C HIS A 324 6.71 -21.38 -2.48
N ARG A 325 6.40 -20.79 -1.32
CA ARG A 325 7.35 -20.41 -0.25
C ARG A 325 8.49 -19.46 -0.68
N ILE A 326 8.24 -18.64 -1.71
CA ILE A 326 9.16 -17.63 -2.25
C ILE A 326 8.74 -16.18 -1.94
N ASN A 327 7.74 -15.97 -1.07
CA ASN A 327 7.24 -14.67 -0.61
C ASN A 327 7.44 -14.50 0.91
N ASP A 328 8.69 -14.55 1.35
CA ASP A 328 9.12 -14.29 2.73
C ASP A 328 10.56 -13.76 2.77
N ALA A 329 10.69 -12.43 2.89
CA ALA A 329 11.99 -11.77 2.95
C ALA A 329 12.80 -12.10 4.22
N SER A 330 12.14 -12.52 5.32
CA SER A 330 12.86 -12.96 6.53
C SER A 330 13.58 -14.30 6.33
N LYS A 331 13.17 -15.06 5.31
CA LYS A 331 13.75 -16.36 4.94
C LYS A 331 14.63 -16.29 3.67
N GLY A 332 15.07 -15.08 3.28
CA GLY A 332 15.94 -14.85 2.14
C GLY A 332 15.26 -14.95 0.76
N THR A 333 13.93 -14.79 0.71
CA THR A 333 13.15 -14.82 -0.56
C THR A 333 12.55 -13.44 -0.88
N LEU A 334 11.64 -13.34 -1.84
CA LEU A 334 11.08 -12.05 -2.26
C LEU A 334 10.17 -11.47 -1.17
N SER A 335 10.13 -10.15 -1.04
CA SER A 335 9.09 -9.47 -0.25
C SER A 335 7.82 -9.31 -1.09
N SER A 336 6.66 -9.23 -0.43
CA SER A 336 5.39 -8.92 -1.13
C SER A 336 5.43 -7.56 -1.84
N TYR A 337 6.23 -6.60 -1.37
CA TYR A 337 6.46 -5.32 -2.04
C TYR A 337 7.32 -5.49 -3.31
N THR A 338 8.38 -6.30 -3.25
CA THR A 338 9.21 -6.65 -4.43
C THR A 338 8.35 -7.31 -5.52
N LEU A 339 7.49 -8.25 -5.13
CA LEU A 339 6.55 -8.92 -6.06
C LEU A 339 5.56 -7.94 -6.70
N VAL A 340 5.05 -6.96 -5.94
CA VAL A 340 4.18 -5.90 -6.50
C VAL A 340 4.94 -5.12 -7.57
N LEU A 341 6.16 -4.64 -7.28
CA LEU A 341 6.98 -3.90 -8.26
C LEU A 341 7.30 -4.75 -9.50
N MET A 342 7.60 -6.04 -9.33
CA MET A 342 7.83 -6.97 -10.45
C MET A 342 6.60 -7.11 -11.36
N VAL A 343 5.39 -7.16 -10.80
CA VAL A 343 4.15 -7.22 -11.58
C VAL A 343 3.88 -5.89 -12.27
N LEU A 344 4.02 -4.76 -11.58
CA LEU A 344 3.84 -3.43 -12.18
C LEU A 344 4.80 -3.20 -13.36
N HIS A 345 6.09 -3.51 -13.17
CA HIS A 345 7.10 -3.45 -14.23
C HIS A 345 6.74 -4.30 -15.45
N TYR A 346 6.26 -5.52 -15.25
CA TYR A 346 5.82 -6.37 -16.35
C TYR A 346 4.66 -5.71 -17.12
N LEU A 347 3.65 -5.21 -16.40
CA LEU A 347 2.50 -4.52 -17.00
C LEU A 347 2.87 -3.21 -17.72
N GLN A 348 3.92 -2.52 -17.26
CA GLN A 348 4.48 -1.33 -17.90
C GLN A 348 5.32 -1.62 -19.15
N THR A 349 5.97 -2.79 -19.22
CA THR A 349 6.93 -3.13 -20.29
C THR A 349 6.37 -4.08 -21.36
N LEU A 350 5.05 -4.30 -21.37
CA LEU A 350 4.34 -4.94 -22.48
C LEU A 350 4.39 -4.06 -23.75
N PRO A 351 4.30 -4.65 -24.96
CA PRO A 351 4.28 -3.90 -26.22
C PRO A 351 3.16 -2.86 -26.28
N GLU A 352 2.00 -3.19 -25.71
CA GLU A 352 0.97 -2.24 -25.30
C GLU A 352 0.94 -2.22 -23.75
N PRO A 353 1.40 -1.14 -23.10
CA PRO A 353 1.40 -1.04 -21.64
C PRO A 353 -0.02 -1.11 -21.05
N VAL A 354 -0.19 -1.89 -20.00
CA VAL A 354 -1.44 -1.93 -19.21
C VAL A 354 -1.52 -0.76 -18.23
N ILE A 355 -0.37 -0.20 -17.84
CA ILE A 355 -0.23 0.97 -16.97
C ILE A 355 1.01 1.80 -17.36
N PRO A 356 1.03 3.12 -17.09
CA PRO A 356 2.13 4.02 -17.42
C PRO A 356 3.21 4.06 -16.32
N SER A 357 4.17 4.99 -16.41
CA SER A 357 4.87 5.48 -15.20
C SER A 357 4.16 6.70 -14.64
N LEU A 358 3.48 6.53 -13.51
CA LEU A 358 2.80 7.62 -12.82
C LEU A 358 3.76 8.70 -12.27
N GLN A 359 5.01 8.35 -11.99
CA GLN A 359 6.03 9.33 -11.54
C GLN A 359 6.59 10.17 -12.68
N ASN A 360 6.53 9.67 -13.92
CA ASN A 360 6.94 10.43 -15.11
C ASN A 360 5.78 11.29 -15.66
N GLU A 361 4.54 10.80 -15.58
CA GLU A 361 3.35 11.53 -16.04
C GLU A 361 2.85 12.58 -15.03
N TYR A 362 2.98 12.31 -13.72
CA TYR A 362 2.48 13.17 -12.63
C TYR A 362 3.57 13.42 -11.55
N PRO A 363 4.74 13.98 -11.91
CA PRO A 363 5.87 14.16 -10.98
C PRO A 363 5.53 15.01 -9.76
N GLU A 364 4.63 15.99 -9.90
CA GLU A 364 4.12 16.82 -8.81
C GLU A 364 3.31 16.02 -7.77
N CYS A 365 2.54 15.00 -8.18
CA CYS A 365 1.79 14.12 -7.28
C CYS A 365 2.68 13.18 -6.47
N PHE A 366 3.90 12.86 -6.97
CA PHE A 366 4.80 11.87 -6.39
C PHE A 366 6.20 12.42 -6.07
N SER A 367 6.33 13.73 -5.88
CA SER A 367 7.63 14.33 -5.53
C SER A 367 8.22 13.74 -4.23
N PRO A 368 9.49 13.29 -4.23
CA PRO A 368 10.19 12.85 -3.02
C PRO A 368 10.29 13.94 -1.94
N SER A 369 10.20 15.22 -2.30
CA SER A 369 10.22 16.37 -1.37
C SER A 369 8.83 16.81 -0.88
N MET A 370 7.74 16.21 -1.38
CA MET A 370 6.38 16.53 -0.92
C MET A 370 6.26 16.29 0.60
N ASP A 371 5.65 17.23 1.33
CA ASP A 371 5.37 17.04 2.75
C ASP A 371 4.52 15.78 3.02
N ILE A 372 4.87 15.06 4.08
CA ILE A 372 4.32 13.73 4.37
C ILE A 372 2.84 13.75 4.77
N HIS A 373 2.31 14.91 5.19
CA HIS A 373 0.87 15.10 5.44
C HIS A 373 0.07 15.32 4.16
N ARG A 374 0.72 15.75 3.06
CA ARG A 374 0.10 15.98 1.74
C ARG A 374 0.15 14.75 0.81
N VAL A 375 1.07 13.81 1.06
CA VAL A 375 1.20 12.55 0.29
C VAL A 375 -0.12 11.77 0.11
N PRO A 376 -1.04 11.68 1.09
CA PRO A 376 -2.33 11.01 0.90
C PRO A 376 -3.26 11.71 -0.11
N GLU A 377 -3.10 13.02 -0.30
CA GLU A 377 -3.97 13.86 -1.14
C GLU A 377 -3.37 14.09 -2.54
N GLY A 378 -2.05 14.04 -2.69
CA GLY A 378 -1.35 14.29 -3.96
C GLY A 378 -1.92 13.54 -5.17
N PRO A 379 -2.22 12.23 -5.08
CA PRO A 379 -2.75 11.46 -6.22
C PRO A 379 -4.27 11.57 -6.44
N ARG A 380 -4.98 12.43 -5.71
CA ARG A 380 -6.46 12.48 -5.69
C ARG A 380 -7.09 12.71 -7.06
N ASP A 381 -6.45 13.54 -7.87
CA ASP A 381 -7.00 14.04 -9.13
C ASP A 381 -6.40 13.37 -10.38
N ILE A 382 -5.63 12.28 -10.18
CA ILE A 382 -5.10 11.45 -11.28
C ILE A 382 -6.24 10.65 -11.92
N PRO A 383 -6.49 10.78 -13.24
CA PRO A 383 -7.54 10.03 -13.92
C PRO A 383 -7.19 8.53 -14.05
N PRO A 384 -8.19 7.63 -14.20
CA PRO A 384 -7.94 6.25 -14.60
C PRO A 384 -7.20 6.17 -15.95
N TYR A 385 -6.35 5.15 -16.10
CA TYR A 385 -5.55 4.96 -17.31
C TYR A 385 -6.30 4.14 -18.37
N SER A 386 -6.45 4.72 -19.55
CA SER A 386 -7.08 4.07 -20.72
C SER A 386 -6.05 3.29 -21.53
N SER A 387 -5.71 2.07 -21.08
CA SER A 387 -4.84 1.17 -21.84
C SER A 387 -5.51 0.65 -23.11
N SER A 388 -4.76 0.59 -24.22
CA SER A 388 -5.20 -0.11 -25.45
C SER A 388 -5.15 -1.64 -25.32
N ASN A 389 -4.34 -2.16 -24.38
CA ASN A 389 -4.08 -3.58 -24.21
C ASN A 389 -5.35 -4.38 -23.85
N GLN A 390 -5.72 -5.36 -24.67
CA GLN A 390 -6.95 -6.16 -24.52
C GLN A 390 -6.78 -7.54 -23.86
N ALA A 391 -5.58 -7.87 -23.35
CA ALA A 391 -5.28 -9.18 -22.78
C ALA A 391 -6.14 -9.51 -21.55
N SER A 392 -6.55 -10.78 -21.43
CA SER A 392 -7.27 -11.32 -20.27
C SER A 392 -6.38 -11.40 -19.02
N LEU A 393 -6.99 -11.61 -17.86
CA LEU A 393 -6.23 -11.79 -16.61
C LEU A 393 -5.31 -13.02 -16.67
N GLY A 394 -5.78 -14.11 -17.28
CA GLY A 394 -5.03 -15.34 -17.50
C GLY A 394 -3.87 -15.13 -18.46
N GLU A 395 -4.10 -14.47 -19.60
CA GLU A 395 -3.04 -14.12 -20.56
C GLU A 395 -1.95 -13.27 -19.90
N LEU A 396 -2.33 -12.27 -19.09
CA LEU A 396 -1.37 -11.44 -18.36
C LEU A 396 -0.60 -12.23 -17.29
N LEU A 397 -1.24 -13.13 -16.54
CA LEU A 397 -0.57 -13.98 -15.54
C LEU A 397 0.45 -14.92 -16.19
N LEU A 398 0.07 -15.57 -17.29
CA LEU A 398 0.93 -16.49 -18.02
C LEU A 398 2.11 -15.76 -18.68
N GLY A 399 1.84 -14.58 -19.26
CA GLY A 399 2.89 -13.70 -19.79
C GLY A 399 3.85 -13.20 -18.71
N PHE A 400 3.38 -12.89 -17.49
CA PHE A 400 4.23 -12.51 -16.35
C PHE A 400 5.19 -13.64 -15.96
N LEU A 401 4.70 -14.87 -15.86
CA LEU A 401 5.50 -16.05 -15.49
C LEU A 401 6.52 -16.38 -16.59
N LYS A 402 6.11 -16.32 -17.86
CA LYS A 402 7.01 -16.47 -19.03
C LYS A 402 8.07 -15.37 -19.10
N TYR A 403 7.69 -14.11 -18.85
CA TYR A 403 8.60 -12.96 -18.88
C TYR A 403 9.77 -13.14 -17.92
N TYR A 404 9.49 -13.51 -16.67
CA TYR A 404 10.52 -13.71 -15.64
C TYR A 404 11.29 -15.04 -15.77
N THR A 405 10.76 -16.00 -16.52
CA THR A 405 11.44 -17.26 -16.86
C THR A 405 12.47 -17.09 -17.97
N SER A 406 12.11 -16.44 -19.08
CA SER A 406 12.92 -16.48 -20.31
C SER A 406 13.23 -15.13 -20.96
N VAL A 407 12.56 -14.03 -20.59
CA VAL A 407 12.74 -12.71 -21.24
C VAL A 407 13.62 -11.79 -20.38
N PHE A 408 13.31 -11.65 -19.10
CA PHE A 408 14.04 -10.75 -18.21
C PHE A 408 15.44 -11.28 -17.87
N ARG A 409 16.47 -10.43 -18.02
CA ARG A 409 17.88 -10.77 -17.77
C ARG A 409 18.32 -10.35 -16.38
N TRP A 410 18.05 -11.19 -15.38
CA TRP A 410 18.48 -11.03 -13.98
C TRP A 410 19.96 -10.66 -13.80
N ASP A 411 20.83 -11.15 -14.69
CA ASP A 411 22.27 -10.90 -14.70
C ASP A 411 22.66 -9.50 -15.21
N LYS A 412 21.79 -8.86 -16.01
CA LYS A 412 22.10 -7.65 -16.79
C LYS A 412 21.15 -6.48 -16.57
N GLN A 413 20.04 -6.67 -15.87
CA GLN A 413 18.96 -5.66 -15.77
C GLN A 413 18.52 -5.37 -14.33
N VAL A 414 18.02 -4.15 -14.13
CA VAL A 414 17.33 -3.67 -12.92
C VAL A 414 15.90 -3.33 -13.31
N ILE A 415 14.93 -3.82 -12.54
CA ILE A 415 13.53 -3.44 -12.67
C ILE A 415 13.36 -2.01 -12.12
N SER A 416 12.82 -1.08 -12.93
CA SER A 416 12.46 0.26 -12.50
C SER A 416 11.01 0.58 -12.87
N VAL A 417 10.15 0.61 -11.86
CA VAL A 417 8.75 1.05 -11.99
C VAL A 417 8.66 2.56 -12.20
N ARG A 418 9.64 3.32 -11.67
CA ARG A 418 9.77 4.77 -11.85
C ARG A 418 10.03 5.12 -13.31
N GLU A 419 10.91 4.38 -13.99
CA GLU A 419 11.23 4.60 -15.42
C GLU A 419 10.30 3.84 -16.38
N ALA A 420 9.41 2.97 -15.87
CA ALA A 420 8.64 1.99 -16.64
C ALA A 420 9.52 1.11 -17.55
N LYS A 421 10.74 0.76 -17.10
CA LYS A 421 11.80 0.15 -17.93
C LYS A 421 12.65 -0.86 -17.18
N ALA A 422 13.21 -1.80 -17.94
CA ALA A 422 14.30 -2.66 -17.48
C ALA A 422 15.64 -1.96 -17.76
N LEU A 423 16.17 -1.27 -16.75
CA LEU A 423 17.42 -0.50 -16.86
C LEU A 423 18.63 -1.44 -16.92
N PRO A 424 19.75 -1.04 -17.56
CA PRO A 424 20.99 -1.82 -17.51
C PRO A 424 21.56 -1.85 -16.09
N LYS A 425 22.01 -3.03 -15.64
CA LYS A 425 22.64 -3.23 -14.33
C LYS A 425 24.01 -2.56 -14.30
N SER A 426 24.15 -1.49 -13.53
CA SER A 426 25.41 -0.77 -13.37
C SER A 426 26.37 -1.48 -12.40
N ASN A 427 27.66 -1.17 -12.50
CA ASN A 427 28.72 -1.76 -11.66
C ASN A 427 28.80 -1.15 -10.24
N SER A 428 27.72 -0.54 -9.74
CA SER A 428 27.70 0.08 -8.41
C SER A 428 27.57 -0.97 -7.30
N LEU A 429 27.98 -0.59 -6.08
CA LEU A 429 27.90 -1.46 -4.89
C LEU A 429 26.47 -1.90 -4.53
N GLU A 430 25.45 -1.13 -4.92
CA GLU A 430 24.04 -1.49 -4.68
C GLU A 430 23.60 -2.69 -5.52
N TRP A 431 24.08 -2.77 -6.78
CA TRP A 431 23.58 -3.72 -7.78
C TRP A 431 24.53 -4.87 -8.07
N ARG A 432 25.84 -4.60 -8.24
CA ARG A 432 26.83 -5.52 -8.85
C ARG A 432 26.68 -6.96 -8.36
N ASP A 433 26.74 -7.14 -7.05
CA ASP A 433 26.82 -8.43 -6.37
C ASP A 433 25.43 -8.99 -5.96
N LYS A 434 24.33 -8.51 -6.56
CA LYS A 434 22.95 -8.95 -6.27
C LYS A 434 22.39 -9.85 -7.36
N PHE A 435 21.68 -10.91 -6.96
CA PHE A 435 21.02 -11.85 -7.88
C PHE A 435 19.74 -11.29 -8.51
N ILE A 436 18.97 -10.51 -7.76
CA ILE A 436 17.74 -9.85 -8.19
C ILE A 436 17.89 -8.35 -7.88
N CYS A 437 17.56 -7.51 -8.85
CA CYS A 437 17.69 -6.06 -8.76
C CYS A 437 16.34 -5.39 -9.07
N VAL A 438 15.71 -4.81 -8.06
CA VAL A 438 14.44 -4.09 -8.17
C VAL A 438 14.61 -2.73 -7.48
N GLU A 439 14.59 -1.66 -8.27
CA GLU A 439 14.70 -0.27 -7.81
C GLU A 439 13.49 0.13 -6.96
N GLU A 440 13.78 0.67 -5.77
CA GLU A 440 12.81 1.36 -4.94
C GLU A 440 12.48 2.73 -5.57
N PRO A 441 11.20 3.04 -5.90
CA PRO A 441 10.89 4.19 -6.75
C PRO A 441 11.13 5.60 -6.17
N PHE A 442 11.53 5.75 -4.91
CA PHE A 442 11.81 7.05 -4.27
C PHE A 442 13.27 7.21 -3.80
N ASP A 443 13.91 6.14 -3.32
CA ASP A 443 15.25 6.13 -2.71
C ASP A 443 16.31 5.36 -3.52
N GLY A 444 15.90 4.65 -4.58
CA GLY A 444 16.80 3.95 -5.50
C GLY A 444 17.51 2.72 -4.92
N THR A 445 17.16 2.27 -3.71
CA THR A 445 17.75 1.05 -3.13
C THR A 445 17.18 -0.23 -3.72
N ASN A 446 17.85 -1.36 -3.51
CA ASN A 446 17.36 -2.66 -3.97
C ASN A 446 16.32 -3.23 -2.97
N THR A 447 15.07 -3.34 -3.41
CA THR A 447 13.97 -3.92 -2.62
C THR A 447 14.12 -5.44 -2.46
N ALA A 448 14.77 -6.11 -3.43
CA ALA A 448 15.02 -7.54 -3.45
C ALA A 448 16.29 -7.98 -2.67
N ARG A 449 16.92 -7.07 -1.91
CA ARG A 449 18.19 -7.30 -1.17
C ARG A 449 18.23 -8.52 -0.24
N ALA A 450 17.07 -9.06 0.15
CA ALA A 450 16.97 -10.28 0.95
C ALA A 450 17.37 -11.54 0.16
N VAL A 451 17.29 -11.52 -1.17
CA VAL A 451 17.71 -12.64 -2.03
C VAL A 451 19.23 -12.56 -2.26
N HIS A 452 19.99 -12.89 -1.22
CA HIS A 452 21.47 -12.87 -1.21
C HIS A 452 22.11 -14.26 -1.27
N GLU A 453 21.33 -15.33 -1.22
CA GLU A 453 21.80 -16.72 -1.34
C GLU A 453 21.52 -17.27 -2.74
N LYS A 454 22.52 -17.88 -3.38
CA LYS A 454 22.36 -18.50 -4.70
C LYS A 454 21.24 -19.57 -4.70
N VAL A 455 21.16 -20.39 -3.65
CA VAL A 455 20.12 -21.42 -3.50
C VAL A 455 18.71 -20.83 -3.50
N LYS A 456 18.51 -19.67 -2.85
CA LYS A 456 17.22 -18.96 -2.83
C LYS A 456 16.87 -18.39 -4.20
N PHE A 457 17.86 -17.81 -4.89
CA PHE A 457 17.70 -17.30 -6.25
C PHE A 457 17.36 -18.42 -7.26
N ASP A 458 18.09 -19.53 -7.22
CA ASP A 458 17.82 -20.68 -8.07
C ASP A 458 16.44 -21.28 -7.78
N ALA A 459 16.03 -21.39 -6.52
CA ALA A 459 14.69 -21.82 -6.13
C ALA A 459 13.59 -20.88 -6.67
N ILE A 460 13.76 -19.56 -6.54
CA ILE A 460 12.83 -18.58 -7.13
C ILE A 460 12.70 -18.81 -8.64
N LYS A 461 13.82 -18.90 -9.37
CA LYS A 461 13.83 -19.15 -10.82
C LYS A 461 13.17 -20.48 -11.19
N ALA A 462 13.42 -21.55 -10.43
CA ALA A 462 12.79 -22.84 -10.66
C ALA A 462 11.26 -22.76 -10.53
N GLN A 463 10.75 -22.08 -9.50
CA GLN A 463 9.30 -21.91 -9.34
C GLN A 463 8.66 -21.08 -10.46
N PHE A 464 9.33 -20.05 -10.99
CA PHE A 464 8.86 -19.35 -12.20
C PHE A 464 8.82 -20.28 -13.44
N ALA A 465 9.79 -21.20 -13.58
CA ALA A 465 9.92 -22.10 -14.72
C ALA A 465 9.05 -23.37 -14.66
N GLU A 466 8.56 -23.77 -13.48
CA GLU A 466 7.71 -24.96 -13.25
C GLU A 466 6.26 -24.81 -13.80
N VAL A 467 5.95 -23.60 -14.30
CA VAL A 467 4.62 -23.16 -14.68
C VAL A 467 4.26 -23.61 -16.11
N ASP A 468 3.68 -24.81 -16.20
CA ASP A 468 2.87 -25.21 -17.36
C ASP A 468 1.39 -24.79 -17.18
N LEU A 469 0.70 -24.52 -18.29
CA LEU A 469 -0.69 -24.06 -18.38
C LEU A 469 -1.67 -24.95 -17.59
N GLY A 470 -1.47 -26.27 -17.66
CA GLY A 470 -2.27 -27.25 -16.91
C GLY A 470 -2.08 -27.11 -15.39
N ASN A 471 -0.84 -26.91 -14.95
CA ASN A 471 -0.50 -26.82 -13.54
C ASN A 471 -1.06 -25.55 -12.88
N VAL A 472 -1.09 -24.40 -13.57
CA VAL A 472 -1.60 -23.14 -12.97
C VAL A 472 -3.09 -23.22 -12.62
N SER A 473 -3.92 -23.77 -13.51
CA SER A 473 -5.37 -23.89 -13.23
C SER A 473 -5.64 -24.92 -12.13
N LEU A 474 -4.94 -26.06 -12.12
CA LEU A 474 -5.01 -27.08 -11.06
C LEU A 474 -4.50 -26.57 -9.70
N TRP A 475 -3.46 -25.74 -9.73
CA TRP A 475 -2.91 -25.10 -8.54
C TRP A 475 -3.88 -24.06 -7.96
N LEU A 476 -4.57 -23.27 -8.78
CA LEU A 476 -5.65 -22.38 -8.31
C LEU A 476 -6.81 -23.17 -7.66
N PHE A 477 -7.18 -24.34 -8.21
CA PHE A 477 -8.13 -25.27 -7.56
C PHE A 477 -7.64 -25.80 -6.20
N SER A 478 -6.33 -25.85 -5.97
CA SER A 478 -5.75 -26.39 -4.73
C SER A 478 -5.83 -25.40 -3.55
N PHE A 479 -6.34 -24.18 -3.75
CA PHE A 479 -6.75 -23.34 -2.63
C PHE A 479 -8.13 -23.74 -2.11
N PRO A 480 -8.30 -23.94 -0.80
CA PRO A 480 -9.60 -24.15 -0.18
C PRO A 480 -10.39 -22.83 -0.10
N ILE A 481 -10.80 -22.34 -1.27
CA ILE A 481 -11.82 -21.30 -1.47
C ILE A 481 -13.03 -21.91 -2.19
N VAL A 482 -12.84 -23.04 -2.88
CA VAL A 482 -13.88 -23.86 -3.51
C VAL A 482 -14.42 -24.97 -2.57
N ASN A 483 -13.98 -25.01 -1.30
CA ASN A 483 -14.45 -25.99 -0.31
C ASN A 483 -15.31 -25.29 0.77
N PRO A 484 -16.63 -25.54 0.85
CA PRO A 484 -17.57 -24.75 1.66
C PRO A 484 -17.37 -24.86 3.18
N GLN A 485 -16.50 -25.75 3.68
CA GLN A 485 -16.17 -25.84 5.12
C GLN A 485 -15.53 -24.55 5.65
N PHE A 486 -14.78 -23.80 4.84
CA PHE A 486 -14.16 -22.53 5.27
C PHE A 486 -15.14 -21.36 5.46
N LEU A 487 -16.41 -21.49 5.05
CA LEU A 487 -17.45 -20.49 5.36
C LEU A 487 -18.05 -20.65 6.76
N PHE A 488 -17.94 -21.84 7.39
CA PHE A 488 -18.57 -22.11 8.68
C PHE A 488 -17.75 -21.68 9.89
N GLU A 489 -16.41 -21.67 9.81
CA GLU A 489 -15.56 -21.27 10.96
C GLU A 489 -15.53 -19.75 11.21
N SER A 490 -16.07 -18.93 10.30
CA SER A 490 -16.20 -17.48 10.48
C SER A 490 -17.50 -17.03 11.18
N LEU A 491 -18.41 -17.96 11.49
CA LEU A 491 -19.58 -17.70 12.32
C LEU A 491 -19.33 -18.34 13.69
N GLY A 492 -19.10 -17.50 14.70
CA GLY A 492 -18.77 -17.97 16.04
C GLY A 492 -19.85 -18.88 16.61
N HIS A 493 -19.46 -20.10 17.02
CA HIS A 493 -20.33 -21.00 17.77
C HIS A 493 -20.88 -20.29 19.02
N PRO A 494 -22.21 -20.22 19.20
CA PRO A 494 -22.75 -19.87 20.50
C PRO A 494 -22.41 -20.99 21.48
N LYS A 495 -21.71 -20.64 22.57
CA LYS A 495 -21.45 -21.57 23.68
C LYS A 495 -22.77 -21.89 24.38
N SER A 496 -23.35 -23.06 24.14
CA SER A 496 -24.36 -23.66 25.02
C SER A 496 -23.67 -24.46 26.12
N ASN A 497 -23.79 -24.00 27.37
CA ASN A 497 -23.34 -24.74 28.54
C ASN A 497 -24.18 -26.03 28.70
N PRO A 498 -23.57 -27.15 29.15
CA PRO A 498 -24.34 -28.27 29.68
C PRO A 498 -24.74 -27.99 31.14
N THR A 499 -26.02 -27.66 31.35
CA THR A 499 -26.64 -27.62 32.69
C THR A 499 -27.12 -29.04 33.05
N PRO A 500 -26.97 -29.53 34.30
CA PRO A 500 -27.17 -30.95 34.61
C PRO A 500 -28.64 -31.38 34.63
N LEU A 501 -28.89 -32.62 34.20
CA LEU A 501 -30.22 -33.24 34.16
C LEU A 501 -30.73 -33.61 35.57
N THR A 502 -31.76 -32.93 36.03
CA THR A 502 -32.61 -33.37 37.14
C THR A 502 -33.70 -34.32 36.62
N LEU A 503 -33.61 -35.61 36.94
CA LEU A 503 -34.67 -36.57 36.60
C LEU A 503 -35.80 -36.57 37.63
N SER A 504 -37.02 -36.30 37.16
CA SER A 504 -38.32 -36.48 37.81
C SER A 504 -39.38 -36.42 36.70
N SER A 505 -40.33 -37.34 36.53
CA SER A 505 -40.71 -38.53 37.32
C SER A 505 -41.59 -39.49 36.49
N ARG A 506 -41.90 -40.67 37.04
CA ARG A 506 -42.96 -41.64 36.64
C ARG A 506 -42.69 -42.45 35.34
N GLY A 507 -42.84 -43.78 35.33
CA GLY A 507 -43.04 -44.70 36.46
C GLY A 507 -43.45 -46.14 36.06
N ARG A 508 -43.44 -47.02 37.07
CA ARG A 508 -44.13 -48.33 37.21
C ARG A 508 -43.80 -49.51 36.27
N CYS A 509 -43.30 -50.55 36.94
CA CYS A 509 -43.78 -51.94 36.95
C CYS A 509 -43.45 -52.91 35.79
N SER A 510 -42.71 -53.98 36.17
CA SER A 510 -42.92 -55.41 35.84
C SER A 510 -43.29 -55.79 34.39
N SER A 511 -42.53 -56.66 33.71
CA SER A 511 -42.03 -57.96 34.21
C SER A 511 -40.74 -58.38 33.52
#